data_AF-A0A0A9YSP6-F1
#
_entry.id   AF-A0A0A9YSP6-F1
#
_cell.length_a   1.000
_cell.length_b   1.000
_cell.length_c   1.000
_cell.angle_alpha   90.00
_cell.angle_beta   90.00
_cell.angle_gamma   90.00
#
_symmetry.space_group_name_H-M   'P 1'
#
loop_
_entity.id
_entity.type
_entity.pdbx_description
1 polymer ?
#
loop_
_entity_poly.entity_id
_entity_poly.type
_entity_poly.pdbx_seq_one_letter_code
_entity_poly.pdbx_strand_id
1 'polypeptide(L)'
;MAEILCGEIRIDGVNIHHMGVGDVRRSVSIIPQQPVLFSGTVRYNLDPFSLYSDEDLYTTLERANMLKTILELEDKLQHRVAEYGTNFSQGQRQLLCIARALLRNSKVIV
;
A
#
# COMPACT_ATOMS: atom_id res chain seq x y z
N MET A 1 -22.00 2.92 -2.25
CA MET A 1 -21.55 3.17 -0.86
C MET A 1 -22.05 1.99 -0.05
N ALA A 2 -21.19 1.28 0.70
CA ALA A 2 -21.64 0.16 1.51
C ALA A 2 -22.14 0.72 2.86
N GLU A 3 -23.38 0.40 3.23
CA GLU A 3 -23.99 0.79 4.50
C GLU A 3 -24.16 -0.44 5.40
N ILE A 4 -24.11 -0.23 6.71
CA ILE A 4 -24.35 -1.29 7.69
C ILE A 4 -25.85 -1.58 7.72
N LEU A 5 -26.24 -2.80 7.35
CA LEU A 5 -27.64 -3.24 7.36
C LEU A 5 -28.14 -3.57 8.78
N CYS A 6 -27.28 -4.15 9.62
CA CYS A 6 -27.54 -4.42 11.04
C CYS A 6 -26.23 -4.63 11.82
N GLY A 7 -26.29 -4.45 13.15
CA GLY A 7 -25.13 -4.58 14.04
C GLY A 7 -24.27 -3.32 14.15
N GLU A 8 -23.10 -3.45 14.76
CA GLU A 8 -22.11 -2.37 14.84
C GLU A 8 -20.70 -2.92 14.62
N ILE A 9 -19.83 -2.10 14.01
CA ILE A 9 -18.41 -2.41 13.83
C ILE A 9 -17.64 -1.55 14.81
N ARG A 10 -16.76 -2.20 15.61
CA ARG A 10 -15.87 -1.53 16.55
C ARG A 10 -14.42 -1.75 16.16
N ILE A 11 -13.62 -0.68 16.14
CA ILE A 11 -12.15 -0.74 16.02
C ILE A 11 -11.59 -0.27 17.36
N ASP A 12 -10.75 -1.08 18.02
CA ASP A 12 -10.23 -0.83 19.38
C ASP A 12 -11.32 -0.49 20.41
N GLY A 13 -12.49 -1.13 20.29
CA GLY A 13 -13.63 -0.92 21.19
C GLY A 13 -14.48 0.33 20.88
N VAL A 14 -14.06 1.17 19.93
CA VAL A 14 -14.79 2.37 19.49
C VAL A 14 -15.67 2.05 18.28
N ASN A 15 -16.96 2.38 18.36
CA ASN A 15 -17.89 2.22 17.24
C ASN A 15 -17.52 3.20 16.10
N ILE A 16 -17.38 2.68 14.87
CA ILE A 16 -16.97 3.46 13.70
C ILE A 16 -17.98 4.55 13.30
N HIS A 17 -19.25 4.47 13.72
CA HIS A 17 -20.25 5.52 13.50
C HIS A 17 -19.90 6.84 14.20
N HIS A 18 -19.10 6.79 15.27
CA HIS A 18 -18.62 7.98 15.98
C HIS A 18 -17.29 8.51 15.45
N MET A 19 -16.70 7.86 14.43
CA MET A 19 -15.45 8.26 13.82
C MET A 19 -15.71 8.91 12.46
N GLY A 20 -14.89 9.91 12.09
CA GLY A 20 -14.91 10.43 10.73
C GLY A 20 -14.48 9.35 9.73
N VAL A 21 -15.11 9.31 8.55
CA VAL A 21 -14.77 8.34 7.48
C VAL A 21 -13.28 8.36 7.13
N GLY A 22 -12.64 9.53 7.21
CA GLY A 22 -11.20 9.68 6.99
C GLY A 22 -10.35 8.94 8.03
N ASP A 23 -10.75 8.96 9.30
CA ASP A 23 -10.00 8.33 10.39
C ASP A 23 -10.16 6.81 10.37
N VAL A 24 -11.37 6.32 10.07
CA VAL A 24 -11.60 4.89 9.82
C VAL A 24 -10.74 4.40 8.65
N ARG A 25 -10.72 5.12 7.52
CA ARG A 25 -9.92 4.75 6.33
C ARG A 25 -8.41 4.81 6.54
N ARG A 26 -7.91 5.60 7.49
CA ARG A 26 -6.47 5.61 7.85
C ARG A 26 -6.10 4.41 8.72
N SER A 27 -7.04 3.90 9.51
CA SER A 27 -6.80 2.76 10.42
C SER A 27 -6.77 1.39 9.71
N VAL A 28 -7.27 1.31 8.47
CA VAL A 28 -7.38 0.08 7.68
C VAL A 28 -6.63 0.22 6.35
N SER A 29 -5.72 -0.71 6.05
CA SER A 29 -5.19 -0.89 4.69
C SER A 29 -5.82 -2.11 4.04
N ILE A 30 -6.13 -1.99 2.75
CA ILE A 30 -6.71 -3.07 1.95
C ILE A 30 -5.70 -3.49 0.89
N ILE A 31 -5.39 -4.78 0.81
CA ILE A 31 -4.60 -5.39 -0.25
C ILE A 31 -5.57 -6.10 -1.20
N PRO A 32 -5.88 -5.52 -2.37
CA PRO A 32 -6.82 -6.15 -3.29
C PRO A 32 -6.24 -7.47 -3.84
N GLN A 33 -7.12 -8.47 -4.05
CA GLN A 33 -6.77 -9.74 -4.68
C GLN A 33 -6.15 -9.58 -6.08
N GLN A 34 -6.45 -8.46 -6.76
CA GLN A 34 -5.77 -8.01 -7.97
C GLN A 34 -4.96 -6.75 -7.66
N PRO A 35 -3.63 -6.87 -7.49
CA PRO A 35 -2.75 -5.73 -7.25
C PRO A 35 -2.82 -4.72 -8.41
N VAL A 36 -3.32 -3.51 -8.14
CA VAL A 36 -3.34 -2.42 -9.13
C VAL A 36 -2.18 -1.48 -8.84
N LEU A 37 -1.25 -1.38 -9.79
CA LEU A 37 -0.23 -0.34 -9.83
C LEU A 37 -0.64 0.74 -10.84
N PHE A 38 -0.37 1.98 -10.48
CA PHE A 38 -0.59 3.13 -11.35
C PHE A 38 0.66 3.34 -12.22
N SER A 39 0.45 3.85 -13.43
CA SER A 39 1.57 4.33 -14.25
C SER A 39 2.29 5.48 -13.53
N GLY A 40 3.62 5.49 -13.57
CA GLY A 40 4.44 6.43 -12.81
C GLY A 40 5.76 5.79 -12.40
N THR A 41 6.28 6.13 -11.22
CA THR A 41 7.49 5.50 -10.68
C THR A 41 7.16 4.48 -9.59
N VAL A 42 8.13 3.62 -9.23
CA VAL A 42 8.03 2.75 -8.05
C VAL A 42 7.79 3.61 -6.80
N ARG A 43 8.52 4.72 -6.66
CA ARG A 43 8.33 5.69 -5.57
C ARG A 43 6.90 6.19 -5.49
N TYR A 44 6.33 6.65 -6.60
CA TYR A 44 4.95 7.15 -6.64
C TYR A 44 3.94 6.08 -6.24
N ASN A 45 4.16 4.83 -6.63
CA ASN A 45 3.28 3.73 -6.27
C ASN A 45 3.36 3.36 -4.77
N LEU A 46 4.54 3.49 -4.15
CA LEU A 46 4.73 3.26 -2.72
C LEU A 46 4.22 4.43 -1.87
N ASP A 47 4.59 5.64 -2.25
CA ASP A 47 4.33 6.88 -1.52
C ASP A 47 3.93 8.03 -2.49
N PRO A 48 2.65 8.08 -2.90
CA PRO A 48 2.17 9.08 -3.86
C PRO A 48 2.16 10.51 -3.28
N PHE A 49 2.26 10.66 -1.95
CA PHE A 49 2.22 11.95 -1.27
C PHE A 49 3.61 12.42 -0.81
N SER A 50 4.66 11.65 -1.08
CA SER A 50 6.04 11.96 -0.67
C SER A 50 6.17 12.30 0.82
N LEU A 51 5.50 11.51 1.66
CA LEU A 51 5.51 11.64 3.12
C LEU A 51 6.71 10.93 3.77
N TYR A 52 7.35 10.00 3.07
CA TYR A 52 8.42 9.15 3.59
C TYR A 52 9.74 9.38 2.86
N SER A 53 10.85 9.16 3.57
CA SER A 53 12.19 9.24 3.00
C SER A 53 12.52 8.02 2.15
N ASP A 54 13.51 8.11 1.25
CA ASP A 54 13.98 6.96 0.46
C ASP A 54 14.46 5.81 1.35
N GLU A 55 15.05 6.12 2.51
CA GLU A 55 15.50 5.13 3.49
C GLU A 55 14.33 4.35 4.09
N ASP A 56 13.23 5.03 4.42
CA ASP A 56 11.99 4.39 4.88
C ASP A 56 11.41 3.47 3.80
N LEU A 57 11.46 3.91 2.53
CA LEU A 57 11.00 3.11 1.40
C LEU A 57 11.87 1.86 1.20
N TYR A 58 13.20 1.99 1.26
CA TYR A 58 14.11 0.86 1.11
C TYR A 58 13.96 -0.14 2.25
N THR A 59 13.87 0.32 3.50
CA THR A 59 13.59 -0.52 4.67
C THR A 59 12.26 -1.26 4.52
N THR A 60 11.23 -0.58 4.01
CA THR A 60 9.92 -1.19 3.78
C THR A 60 9.96 -2.23 2.66
N LEU A 61 10.68 -1.94 1.57
CA LEU A 61 10.88 -2.87 0.46
C LEU A 61 11.69 -4.10 0.87
N GLU A 62 12.61 -3.96 1.83
CA GLU A 62 13.36 -5.08 2.40
C GLU A 62 12.42 -6.00 3.18
N ARG A 63 11.60 -5.44 4.07
CA ARG A 63 10.57 -6.18 4.83
C ARG A 63 9.56 -6.90 3.94
N ALA A 64 9.30 -6.36 2.75
CA ALA A 64 8.42 -6.95 1.75
C ALA A 64 9.13 -7.88 0.74
N ASN A 65 10.42 -8.22 0.95
CA ASN A 65 11.22 -9.04 0.02
C ASN A 65 11.27 -8.51 -1.43
N MET A 66 11.17 -7.20 -1.61
CA MET A 66 11.17 -6.54 -2.92
C MET A 66 12.43 -5.68 -3.15
N LEU A 67 13.23 -5.40 -2.11
CA LEU A 67 14.41 -4.55 -2.19
C LEU A 67 15.39 -4.98 -3.28
N LYS A 68 15.78 -6.25 -3.31
CA LYS A 68 16.75 -6.77 -4.30
C LYS A 68 16.26 -6.52 -5.73
N THR A 69 14.99 -6.85 -6.01
CA THR A 69 14.37 -6.59 -7.31
C THR A 69 14.44 -5.11 -7.67
N ILE A 70 14.12 -4.20 -6.74
CA ILE A 70 14.17 -2.75 -7.01
C ILE A 70 15.60 -2.26 -7.25
N LEU A 71 16.60 -2.81 -6.57
CA LEU A 71 18.00 -2.43 -6.76
C LEU A 71 18.58 -2.90 -8.10
N GLU A 72 18.03 -3.98 -8.67
CA GLU A 72 18.41 -4.51 -10.00
C GLU A 72 17.78 -3.72 -11.15
N LEU A 73 16.73 -2.94 -10.89
CA LEU A 73 16.10 -2.08 -11.89
C LEU A 73 16.96 -0.83 -12.16
N GLU A 74 17.00 -0.42 -13.43
CA GLU A 74 17.48 0.91 -13.80
C GLU A 74 16.64 1.97 -13.08
N ASP A 75 17.31 3.00 -12.57
CA ASP A 75 16.72 4.11 -11.80
C ASP A 75 16.06 3.73 -10.45
N LYS A 76 16.08 2.46 -10.03
CA LYS A 76 15.65 1.98 -8.71
C LYS A 76 14.24 2.46 -8.34
N LEU A 77 14.11 3.36 -7.36
CA LEU A 77 12.83 3.94 -6.93
C LEU A 77 12.18 4.81 -8.01
N GLN A 78 12.98 5.37 -8.92
CA GLN A 78 12.50 6.15 -10.05
C GLN A 78 12.19 5.28 -11.28
N HIS A 79 12.41 3.95 -11.20
CA HIS A 79 12.05 3.03 -12.26
C HIS A 79 10.58 3.19 -12.65
N ARG A 80 10.32 3.23 -13.95
CA ARG A 80 8.98 3.48 -14.48
C ARG A 80 8.11 2.23 -14.36
N VAL A 81 6.95 2.38 -13.74
CA VAL A 81 5.89 1.38 -13.68
C VAL A 81 5.00 1.59 -14.90
N ALA A 82 4.87 0.55 -15.72
CA ALA A 82 3.97 0.56 -16.87
C ALA A 82 2.51 0.58 -16.43
N GLU A 83 1.57 0.85 -17.34
CA GLU A 83 0.14 0.79 -17.03
C GLU A 83 -0.23 -0.55 -16.39
N TYR A 84 -0.97 -0.52 -15.29
CA TYR A 84 -1.36 -1.70 -14.50
C TYR A 84 -0.17 -2.55 -14.01
N GLY A 85 1.05 -1.99 -14.01
CA GLY A 85 2.27 -2.67 -13.62
C GLY A 85 2.62 -3.87 -14.50
N THR A 86 2.30 -3.84 -15.80
CA THR A 86 2.54 -4.96 -16.73
C THR A 86 4.02 -5.35 -16.86
N ASN A 87 4.94 -4.45 -16.50
CA ASN A 87 6.39 -4.74 -16.44
C ASN A 87 6.83 -5.43 -15.14
N PHE A 88 5.90 -5.76 -14.23
CA PHE A 88 6.15 -6.56 -13.04
C PHE A 88 5.36 -7.87 -13.10
N SER A 89 5.95 -8.94 -12.59
CA SER A 89 5.24 -10.22 -12.42
C SER A 89 4.07 -10.07 -11.45
N GLN A 90 3.11 -10.99 -11.48
CA GLN A 90 1.99 -10.99 -10.53
C GLN A 90 2.47 -11.01 -9.08
N GLY A 91 3.47 -11.85 -8.76
CA GLY A 91 4.05 -11.91 -7.42
C GLY A 91 4.72 -10.59 -7.01
N GLN A 92 5.47 -9.95 -7.90
CA GLN A 92 6.12 -8.66 -7.62
C GLN A 92 5.09 -7.55 -7.37
N ARG A 93 4.00 -7.50 -8.13
CA ARG A 93 2.92 -6.54 -7.87
C ARG A 93 2.28 -6.76 -6.50
N GLN A 94 2.10 -8.01 -6.09
CA GLN A 94 1.59 -8.35 -4.76
C GLN A 94 2.56 -7.92 -3.64
N LEU A 95 3.87 -8.15 -3.81
CA LEU A 95 4.89 -7.69 -2.87
C LEU A 95 4.93 -6.15 -2.78
N LEU A 96 4.77 -5.44 -3.89
CA LEU A 96 4.65 -3.98 -3.90
C LEU A 96 3.39 -3.50 -3.15
N CYS A 97 2.26 -4.20 -3.28
CA CYS A 97 1.07 -3.89 -2.48
C CYS A 97 1.28 -4.16 -0.98
N ILE A 98 2.01 -5.23 -0.62
CA ILE A 98 2.40 -5.50 0.77
C ILE A 98 3.30 -4.39 1.30
N ALA A 99 4.31 -3.97 0.53
CA ALA A 99 5.17 -2.84 0.89
C ALA A 99 4.36 -1.56 1.16
N ARG A 100 3.33 -1.25 0.34
CA ARG A 100 2.41 -0.12 0.56
C ARG A 100 1.64 -0.24 1.88
N ALA A 101 1.15 -1.44 2.21
CA ALA A 101 0.41 -1.67 3.44
C ALA A 101 1.32 -1.54 4.67
N LEU A 102 2.55 -2.06 4.59
CA LEU A 102 3.57 -1.93 5.64
C LEU A 102 3.97 -0.47 5.87
N LEU A 103 4.17 0.30 4.78
CA LEU A 103 4.56 1.71 4.86
C LEU A 103 3.52 2.56 5.60
N ARG A 104 2.22 2.26 5.39
CA ARG A 104 1.12 2.98 6.04
C ARG A 104 0.95 2.66 7.53
N ASN A 105 1.62 1.62 8.03
CA ASN A 105 1.56 1.17 9.42
C ASN A 105 0.11 1.13 9.98
N SER A 106 -0.83 0.67 9.16
CA SER A 106 -2.24 0.58 9.55
C SER A 106 -2.46 -0.54 10.55
N LYS A 107 -3.30 -0.30 11.55
CA LYS A 107 -3.62 -1.27 12.62
C LYS A 107 -4.30 -2.53 12.11
N VAL A 108 -5.02 -2.42 10.99
CA VAL A 108 -5.70 -3.55 10.34
C VAL A 108 -5.25 -3.63 8.88
N ILE A 109 -4.87 -4.83 8.45
CA ILE A 109 -4.59 -5.17 7.05
C ILE A 109 -5.61 -6.23 6.63
N VAL A 110 -6.32 -5.98 5.53
CA VAL A 110 -7.33 -6.86 4.94
C VAL A 110 -6.91 -7.30 3.55
#